data_AF-A0A6L8GEK6-F1
#
_entry.id   AF-A0A6L8GEK6-F1
#
_cell.length_a   1.000
_cell.length_b   1.000
_cell.length_c   1.000
_cell.angle_alpha   90.00
_cell.angle_beta   90.00
_cell.angle_gamma   90.00
#
_symmetry.space_group_name_H-M   'P 1'
#
loop_
_entity.id
_entity.type
_entity.pdbx_description
1 polymer ?
#
loop_
_entity_poly.entity_id
_entity_poly.type
_entity_poly.pdbx_seq_one_letter_code
_entity_poly.pdbx_strand_id
1 'polypeptide(L)'
;MLLTTALLAAALPAAAGQQPDPPETPPSRGRGQGINLAATLDGPPPPAPPAVLARDGQGRATVRAVRVDEPIQLDGRLDEAVYGDVPPITGFIQQVPDEGEPATEQ
;
A
#
# COMPACT_ATOMS: atom_id res chain seq x y z
N MET A 1 -10.89 -69.93 -21.06
CA MET A 1 -11.41 -70.60 -19.86
C MET A 1 -11.99 -69.54 -18.93
N LEU A 2 -13.26 -69.73 -18.55
CA LEU A 2 -14.10 -69.15 -17.48
C LEU A 2 -13.85 -67.69 -17.01
N LEU A 3 -14.78 -66.73 -17.15
CA LEU A 3 -16.17 -66.58 -16.68
C LEU A 3 -16.29 -66.21 -15.19
N THR A 4 -16.68 -64.96 -14.87
CA THR A 4 -17.50 -64.64 -13.68
C THR A 4 -18.12 -63.24 -13.71
N THR A 5 -19.22 -63.13 -12.97
CA THR A 5 -20.40 -62.28 -13.15
C THR A 5 -20.43 -61.10 -12.17
N ALA A 6 -21.32 -60.16 -12.50
CA ALA A 6 -21.66 -58.89 -11.86
C ALA A 6 -21.72 -58.81 -10.32
N LEU A 7 -21.46 -57.60 -9.81
CA LEU A 7 -22.13 -57.09 -8.60
C LEU A 7 -22.46 -55.60 -8.79
N LEU A 8 -23.76 -55.30 -8.83
CA LEU A 8 -24.32 -53.96 -8.74
C LEU A 8 -24.30 -53.54 -7.26
N ALA A 9 -23.67 -52.42 -6.92
CA ALA A 9 -23.72 -51.84 -5.59
C ALA A 9 -23.95 -50.32 -5.66
N ALA A 10 -25.18 -49.96 -5.26
CA ALA A 10 -25.63 -48.79 -4.52
C ALA A 10 -25.15 -47.38 -4.91
N ALA A 11 -26.15 -46.52 -5.12
CA ALA A 11 -26.04 -45.08 -5.32
C ALA A 11 -25.26 -44.36 -4.20
N LEU A 12 -24.41 -43.43 -4.62
CA LEU A 12 -23.71 -42.45 -3.78
C LEU A 12 -24.72 -41.43 -3.24
N PRO A 13 -24.80 -41.15 -1.92
CA PRO A 13 -25.21 -39.83 -1.48
C PRO A 13 -24.01 -38.91 -1.67
N ALA A 14 -24.14 -37.94 -2.59
CA ALA A 14 -23.23 -36.82 -2.68
C ALA A 14 -23.42 -35.93 -1.44
N ALA A 15 -22.80 -36.33 -0.33
CA ALA A 15 -22.49 -35.41 0.75
C ALA A 15 -21.19 -34.68 0.34
N ALA A 16 -21.35 -33.57 -0.38
CA ALA A 16 -20.28 -32.60 -0.52
C ALA A 16 -20.01 -32.01 0.88
N GLY A 17 -19.14 -32.67 1.64
CA GLY A 17 -18.56 -32.10 2.84
C GLY A 17 -17.68 -30.93 2.42
N GLN A 18 -18.07 -29.70 2.80
CA GLN A 18 -17.16 -28.57 2.83
C GLN A 18 -16.01 -28.95 3.75
N GLN A 19 -14.87 -29.31 3.17
CA GLN A 19 -13.64 -29.46 3.92
C GLN A 19 -13.26 -28.05 4.39
N PRO A 20 -13.14 -27.78 5.70
CA PRO A 20 -12.74 -26.46 6.16
C PRO A 20 -11.37 -26.16 5.56
N ASP A 21 -11.24 -25.00 4.92
CA ASP A 21 -9.94 -24.54 4.46
C ASP A 21 -8.97 -24.57 5.64
N PRO A 22 -7.73 -25.07 5.45
CA PRO A 22 -6.71 -24.91 6.48
C PRO A 22 -6.65 -23.42 6.83
N PRO A 23 -6.37 -23.05 8.10
CA PRO A 23 -6.22 -21.63 8.44
C PRO A 23 -5.15 -21.05 7.51
N GLU A 24 -5.57 -20.21 6.56
CA GLU A 24 -4.65 -19.39 5.81
C GLU A 24 -3.91 -18.59 6.87
N THR A 25 -2.66 -18.95 7.11
CA THR A 25 -1.81 -18.15 7.97
C THR A 25 -1.69 -16.83 7.22
N PRO A 26 -2.26 -15.72 7.72
CA PRO A 26 -2.11 -14.45 7.03
C PRO A 26 -0.61 -14.25 6.83
N PRO A 27 -0.16 -13.82 5.64
CA PRO A 27 1.27 -13.64 5.42
C PRO A 27 1.79 -12.78 6.56
N SER A 28 2.72 -13.33 7.32
CA SER A 28 3.43 -12.62 8.38
C SER A 28 3.99 -11.37 7.72
N ARG A 29 3.29 -10.25 7.87
CA ARG A 29 3.70 -8.96 7.31
C ARG A 29 5.03 -8.67 7.97
N GLY A 30 6.12 -8.89 7.21
CA GLY A 30 7.48 -8.96 7.73
C GLY A 30 7.74 -7.79 8.66
N ARG A 31 7.83 -8.08 9.96
CA ARG A 31 8.18 -7.10 10.96
C ARG A 31 9.65 -6.75 10.75
N GLY A 32 9.89 -5.68 9.98
CA GLY A 32 11.18 -5.01 9.88
C GLY A 32 12.32 -5.85 9.30
N GLN A 33 12.27 -6.19 8.02
CA GLN A 33 13.53 -6.07 7.26
C GLN A 33 13.81 -4.58 7.19
N GLY A 34 14.79 -4.10 7.95
CA GLY A 34 15.17 -2.70 8.00
C GLY A 34 15.65 -2.27 6.62
N ILE A 35 14.74 -1.79 5.78
CA ILE A 35 15.12 -0.99 4.63
C ILE A 35 15.90 0.20 5.18
N ASN A 36 17.18 0.30 4.84
CA ASN A 36 17.94 1.52 5.10
C ASN A 36 17.36 2.60 4.18
N LEU A 37 16.28 3.23 4.63
CA LEU A 37 15.49 4.15 3.81
C LEU A 37 16.37 5.27 3.26
N ALA A 38 17.30 5.79 4.07
CA ALA A 38 18.26 6.80 3.64
C ALA A 38 19.17 6.35 2.48
N ALA A 39 19.42 5.05 2.31
CA ALA A 39 20.25 4.52 1.22
C ALA A 39 19.44 4.21 -0.05
N THR A 40 18.10 4.16 0.03
CA THR A 40 17.21 3.79 -1.10
C THR A 40 16.49 4.99 -1.71
N LEU A 41 16.41 6.12 -0.99
CA LEU A 41 15.74 7.32 -1.50
C LEU A 41 16.59 8.04 -2.55
N ASP A 42 16.00 8.34 -3.70
CA ASP A 42 16.57 9.28 -4.68
C ASP A 42 16.19 10.72 -4.30
N GLY A 43 16.85 11.25 -3.29
CA GLY A 43 16.59 12.59 -2.77
C GLY A 43 17.44 12.93 -1.55
N PRO A 44 17.22 14.10 -0.92
CA PRO A 44 17.89 14.45 0.33
C PRO A 44 17.54 13.43 1.44
N PRO A 45 18.35 13.36 2.52
CA PRO A 45 18.04 12.49 3.64
C PRO A 45 16.66 12.81 4.25
N PRO A 46 16.00 11.83 4.90
CA PRO A 46 14.71 12.05 5.54
C PRO A 46 14.72 13.28 6.48
N PRO A 47 13.68 14.12 6.46
CA PRO A 47 13.62 15.29 7.32
C PRO A 47 13.57 14.89 8.80
N ALA A 48 14.28 15.65 9.64
CA ALA A 48 14.25 15.50 11.09
C ALA A 48 12.92 16.03 11.66
N PRO A 49 12.25 15.32 12.58
CA PRO A 49 11.02 15.80 13.21
C PRO A 49 11.22 17.19 13.86
N PRO A 50 10.22 18.09 13.82
CA PRO A 50 8.87 17.89 13.28
C PRO A 50 8.75 18.15 11.77
N ALA A 51 9.84 18.46 11.06
CA ALA A 51 9.77 18.77 9.64
C ALA A 51 9.28 17.58 8.80
N VAL A 52 8.46 17.89 7.80
CA VAL A 52 7.86 16.90 6.89
C VAL A 52 8.45 16.91 5.48
N LEU A 53 9.26 17.93 5.15
CA LEU A 53 9.88 18.13 3.85
C LEU A 53 11.37 18.42 4.01
N ALA A 54 12.21 17.75 3.22
CA ALA A 54 13.58 18.16 2.92
C ALA A 54 13.71 18.34 1.41
N ARG A 55 14.37 19.41 0.96
CA ARG A 55 14.65 19.67 -0.46
C ARG A 55 16.11 20.07 -0.64
N ASP A 56 16.75 19.55 -1.69
CA ASP A 56 18.13 19.89 -2.05
C ASP A 56 18.21 21.01 -3.10
N GLY A 57 19.43 21.44 -3.43
CA GLY A 57 19.68 22.49 -4.42
C GLY A 57 19.35 22.08 -5.87
N GLN A 58 19.12 20.79 -6.13
CA GLN A 58 18.70 20.27 -7.44
C GLN A 58 17.17 20.16 -7.55
N GLY A 59 16.42 20.52 -6.49
CA GLY A 59 14.96 20.50 -6.47
C GLY A 59 14.34 19.17 -6.05
N ARG A 60 15.15 18.13 -5.80
CA ARG A 60 14.65 16.84 -5.32
C ARG A 60 14.14 16.97 -3.89
N ALA A 61 13.07 16.26 -3.57
CA ALA A 61 12.42 16.35 -2.28
C ALA A 61 12.21 14.97 -1.64
N THR A 62 12.43 14.91 -0.33
CA THR A 62 12.01 13.78 0.51
C THR A 62 10.91 14.26 1.44
N VAL A 63 9.77 13.57 1.39
CA VAL A 63 8.59 13.86 2.21
C VAL A 63 8.39 12.74 3.24
N ARG A 64 8.12 13.13 4.48
CA ARG A 64 7.77 12.17 5.55
C ARG A 64 6.31 11.73 5.41
N ALA A 65 6.10 10.43 5.23
CA ALA A 65 4.77 9.84 5.37
C ALA A 65 4.38 9.79 6.86
N VAL A 66 3.21 10.34 7.19
CA VAL A 66 2.64 10.26 8.53
C VAL A 66 1.51 9.23 8.53
N ARG A 67 1.52 8.34 9.52
CA ARG A 67 0.43 7.40 9.74
C ARG A 67 -0.75 8.16 10.35
N VAL A 68 -1.93 7.98 9.78
CA VAL A 68 -3.17 8.47 10.39
C VAL A 68 -3.72 7.37 11.30
N ASP A 69 -3.99 7.73 12.55
CA ASP A 69 -4.48 6.80 13.59
C ASP A 69 -6.02 6.79 13.71
N GLU A 70 -6.69 7.77 13.09
CA GLU A 70 -8.15 7.91 13.04
C GLU A 70 -8.65 7.96 11.58
N PRO A 71 -9.91 7.62 11.29
CA PRO A 71 -10.48 7.74 9.94
C PRO A 71 -10.55 9.21 9.48
N ILE A 72 -10.24 9.47 8.21
CA ILE A 72 -10.44 10.78 7.56
C ILE A 72 -11.86 10.88 7.00
N GLN A 73 -12.58 11.96 7.29
CA GLN A 73 -13.90 12.27 6.72
C GLN A 73 -13.74 13.29 5.60
N LEU A 74 -14.02 12.87 4.36
CA LEU A 74 -13.88 13.76 3.19
C LEU A 74 -15.16 14.59 2.97
N ASP A 75 -15.47 15.47 3.92
CA ASP A 75 -16.62 16.38 3.86
C ASP A 75 -16.23 17.84 3.51
N GLY A 76 -14.91 18.10 3.41
CA GLY A 76 -14.32 19.39 3.06
C GLY A 76 -14.05 20.34 4.23
N ARG A 77 -14.27 19.93 5.48
CA ARG A 77 -14.06 20.78 6.67
C ARG A 77 -12.62 20.81 7.18
N LEU A 78 -11.85 19.75 6.94
CA LEU A 78 -10.45 19.60 7.36
C LEU A 78 -10.26 19.78 8.88
N ASP A 79 -11.16 19.22 9.69
CA ASP A 79 -11.15 19.38 11.15
C ASP A 79 -10.55 18.17 11.90
N GLU A 80 -10.03 17.16 11.19
CA GLU A 80 -9.30 16.05 11.79
C GLU A 80 -7.95 16.47 12.39
N ALA A 81 -7.56 15.81 13.49
CA ALA A 81 -6.35 16.13 14.27
C ALA A 81 -5.07 16.17 13.42
N VAL A 82 -4.94 15.28 12.43
CA VAL A 82 -3.75 15.21 11.55
C VAL A 82 -3.49 16.54 10.82
N TYR A 83 -4.53 17.30 10.49
CA TYR A 83 -4.39 18.58 9.80
C TYR A 83 -3.90 19.71 10.71
N GLY A 84 -4.05 19.57 12.03
CA GLY A 84 -3.52 20.51 13.02
C GLY A 84 -2.17 20.08 13.60
N ASP A 85 -1.97 18.78 13.82
CA ASP A 85 -0.81 18.23 14.52
C ASP A 85 0.44 18.08 13.64
N VAL A 86 0.23 17.87 12.34
CA VAL A 86 1.32 17.66 11.37
C VAL A 86 1.57 18.96 10.62
N PRO A 87 2.82 19.46 10.55
CA PRO A 87 3.13 20.62 9.73
C PRO A 87 2.73 20.38 8.26
N PRO A 88 2.09 21.36 7.60
CA PRO A 88 1.74 21.22 6.19
C PRO A 88 3.01 21.20 5.32
N ILE A 89 2.93 20.52 4.19
CA ILE A 89 3.94 20.63 3.14
C ILE A 89 3.76 21.99 2.47
N THR A 90 4.85 22.72 2.28
CA THR A 90 4.85 24.05 1.66
C THR A 90 5.87 24.11 0.51
N GLY A 91 5.83 25.17 -0.30
CA GLY A 91 6.84 25.39 -1.35
C GLY A 91 6.70 24.43 -2.54
N PHE A 92 5.45 24.09 -2.89
CA PHE A 92 5.14 23.35 -4.12
C PHE A 92 5.68 24.12 -5.34
N ILE A 93 6.33 23.38 -6.23
CA ILE A 93 6.78 23.90 -7.53
C ILE A 93 5.73 23.44 -8.53
N GLN A 94 5.15 24.39 -9.26
CA GLN A 94 4.17 24.11 -10.30
C GLN A 94 4.84 24.35 -11.64
N GLN A 95 4.81 23.36 -12.52
CA GLN A 95 5.15 23.54 -13.92
C GLN A 95 3.87 23.93 -14.67
N VAL A 96 3.94 24.99 -15.46
CA VAL A 96 2.88 25.37 -16.37
C VAL A 96 3.22 24.75 -17.72
N PRO A 97 2.39 23.84 -18.25
CA PRO A 97 2.63 23.29 -19.58
C PRO A 97 2.40 24.36 -20.64
N ASP A 98 3.18 24.30 -21.71
CA ASP A 98 2.91 25.08 -22.92
C ASP A 98 1.71 24.47 -23.64
N GLU A 99 0.63 25.24 -23.75
CA GLU A 99 -0.64 24.73 -24.29
C GLU A 99 -0.48 24.32 -25.77
N GLY A 100 -0.89 23.10 -26.08
CA GLY A 100 -0.78 22.51 -27.43
C GLY A 100 0.52 21.77 -27.69
N GLU A 101 1.53 21.91 -26.83
CA GLU A 101 2.77 21.15 -26.92
C GLU A 101 2.67 19.83 -26.12
N PRO A 102 3.45 18.79 -26.50
CA PRO A 102 3.54 17.56 -25.71
C PRO A 102 4.10 17.82 -24.30
N ALA A 103 3.72 16.97 -23.34
CA ALA A 103 4.33 16.99 -22.01
C ALA A 103 5.85 16.75 -22.10
N THR A 104 6.62 17.54 -21.36
CA THR A 104 8.09 17.45 -21.32
C THR A 104 8.61 16.50 -20.25
N GLU A 105 7.79 16.17 -19.25
CA GLU A 105 8.06 15.15 -18.23
C GLU A 105 7.52 13.78 -18.70
N GLN A 106 8.22 12.69 -18.38
CA GLN A 106 7.89 11.30 -18.78
C GLN A 106 7.29 10.50 -17.62
#